data_AF-A0A151XBZ8-F1
#
_entry.id   AF-A0A151XBZ8-F1
#
_cell.length_a   1.000
_cell.length_b   1.000
_cell.length_c   1.000
_cell.angle_alpha   90.00
_cell.angle_beta   90.00
_cell.angle_gamma   90.00
#
_symmetry.space_group_name_H-M   'P 1'
#
loop_
_entity.id
_entity.type
_entity.pdbx_description
1 polymer ?
#
loop_
_entity_poly.entity_id
_entity_poly.type
_entity_poly.pdbx_seq_one_letter_code
_entity_poly.pdbx_strand_id
1 'polypeptide(L)'
;MFDKGDSIEKTDFRNAYTIDSSLVTDLRAPIITPPSVYHEVTRMTRYRGQLSVFQHRGSTDPKDGIHRSNIDETRRVMARGAQSRKQSRPAVPLSPMPIVDIRFLWRSNAVCNYRCDSGKMIRDYLILLSWLCAVQGKIGYFWHITDIHYDPKYAVQGNAPNTKCWNMRNIVDGGRMRLDRKLAGKFGDYSCDSPWALIESAARAMRSKHGDIEFVLWTGDALTRNAGMNAELRLQCLRNLTELLHRTFKGQFVFPALGHEDIGLNYTQLASVWQNWLPPEAVDTFVKAGYYTIEQRSKKYRIVFLNTNLWLNPVDSRMLHRSGSSTVDNTQDPFGQWSWFQSVLENARKKKETVYIVGHTPPGVDDHESGAAALNERHNTKYLQVVRLYSDIIRGQFFGHWHSDTFRVIYSDTGLPVSWIMMAPSVTPSTVGGPNNPGLRLYKFETNTGQILDYTQYYLNLPEANSIGKANWIVEYSLLDYYELDEITAITLHDLADRFTQSNDYAFVRYYAANTVSLPREVEQIWGCGGPLNGVCALHHYCTVTRLNPESYRECYSSYAYALASAGHSTVRLYFALHLLVLLICAEVLNDR
;
A
#
# COMPACT_ATOMS: atom_id res chain seq x y z
N MET A 1 -64.39 -1.83 9.80
CA MET A 1 -65.30 -2.96 10.06
C MET A 1 -64.55 -4.20 9.61
N PHE A 2 -64.10 -5.02 10.58
CA PHE A 2 -63.66 -6.44 10.56
C PHE A 2 -63.31 -7.12 9.21
N ASP A 3 -62.34 -8.02 9.05
CA ASP A 3 -61.31 -8.67 9.87
C ASP A 3 -60.61 -9.70 8.93
N LYS A 4 -59.41 -10.14 9.32
CA LYS A 4 -58.78 -11.47 9.10
C LYS A 4 -57.28 -11.38 8.82
N GLY A 5 -56.52 -11.96 9.75
CA GLY A 5 -55.08 -12.17 9.69
C GLY A 5 -54.69 -13.59 9.26
N ASP A 6 -53.62 -14.05 9.91
CA ASP A 6 -52.79 -15.24 9.68
C ASP A 6 -51.71 -15.09 8.60
N SER A 7 -50.48 -15.55 8.74
CA SER A 7 -49.64 -15.99 9.87
C SER A 7 -48.22 -16.13 9.30
N ILE A 8 -47.19 -15.86 10.10
CA ILE A 8 -45.77 -15.90 9.70
C ILE A 8 -45.20 -17.26 10.10
N GLU A 9 -44.73 -18.03 9.13
CA GLU A 9 -44.03 -19.30 9.36
C GLU A 9 -42.51 -19.07 9.32
N LYS A 10 -41.84 -19.41 10.43
CA LYS A 10 -40.38 -19.51 10.56
C LYS A 10 -39.92 -20.84 9.97
N THR A 11 -38.83 -20.85 9.20
CA THR A 11 -38.11 -22.09 8.86
C THR A 11 -36.64 -21.97 9.24
N ASP A 12 -36.28 -22.79 10.22
CA ASP A 12 -34.94 -23.21 10.62
C ASP A 12 -34.28 -24.04 9.51
N PHE A 13 -32.99 -23.84 9.22
CA PHE A 13 -32.19 -24.78 8.44
C PHE A 13 -30.89 -25.12 9.17
N ARG A 14 -30.86 -26.35 9.72
CA ARG A 14 -29.64 -27.08 10.09
C ARG A 14 -29.44 -28.24 9.11
N ASN A 15 -28.24 -28.25 8.51
CA ASN A 15 -27.44 -29.36 7.97
C ASN A 15 -28.11 -30.64 7.46
N ALA A 16 -27.79 -31.00 6.20
CA ALA A 16 -27.37 -32.35 5.86
C ALA A 16 -26.44 -32.35 4.63
N TYR A 17 -25.25 -32.91 4.82
CA TYR A 17 -24.25 -33.24 3.81
C TYR A 17 -24.68 -34.46 3.00
N THR A 18 -24.40 -34.47 1.69
CA THR A 18 -24.18 -35.71 0.93
C THR A 18 -23.14 -35.46 -0.15
N ILE A 19 -22.06 -36.23 -0.09
CA ILE A 19 -20.95 -36.29 -1.07
C ILE A 19 -21.36 -37.30 -2.13
N ASP A 20 -21.25 -36.94 -3.42
CA ASP A 20 -21.27 -37.91 -4.52
C ASP A 20 -19.86 -38.02 -5.11
N SER A 21 -19.40 -39.26 -5.19
CA SER A 21 -18.08 -39.69 -5.63
C SER A 21 -18.22 -40.42 -6.96
N SER A 22 -18.07 -39.72 -8.08
CA SER A 22 -17.74 -40.37 -9.36
C SER A 22 -17.33 -39.35 -10.43
N LEU A 23 -16.01 -39.18 -10.63
CA LEU A 23 -15.36 -38.93 -11.93
C LEU A 23 -13.86 -38.73 -11.69
N VAL A 24 -13.14 -39.84 -11.68
CA VAL A 24 -11.68 -39.88 -11.78
C VAL A 24 -11.34 -40.53 -13.11
N THR A 25 -10.80 -39.76 -14.05
CA THR A 25 -9.94 -40.29 -15.10
C THR A 25 -8.78 -39.33 -15.35
N ASP A 26 -7.59 -39.92 -15.20
CA ASP A 26 -6.22 -39.47 -15.41
C ASP A 26 -5.95 -38.33 -16.40
N LEU A 27 -5.22 -37.32 -15.92
CA LEU A 27 -4.13 -36.68 -16.64
C LEU A 27 -2.97 -36.44 -15.66
N ARG A 28 -1.98 -37.34 -15.64
CA ARG A 28 -0.70 -37.14 -14.96
C ARG A 28 0.34 -36.59 -15.94
N ALA A 29 0.87 -35.41 -15.64
CA ALA A 29 2.19 -34.95 -16.07
C ALA A 29 2.78 -34.00 -14.98
N PRO A 30 4.12 -33.97 -14.80
CA PRO A 30 4.73 -33.74 -13.49
C PRO A 30 4.97 -32.27 -13.15
N ILE A 31 4.82 -31.95 -11.86
CA ILE A 31 5.24 -30.71 -11.23
C ILE A 31 6.77 -30.70 -11.17
N ILE A 32 7.40 -29.78 -11.92
CA ILE A 32 8.82 -29.44 -11.77
C ILE A 32 8.90 -28.34 -10.72
N THR A 33 9.45 -28.67 -9.56
CA THR A 33 9.91 -27.69 -8.57
C THR A 33 11.22 -27.06 -9.05
N PRO A 34 11.37 -25.73 -9.06
CA PRO A 34 12.67 -25.12 -9.29
C PRO A 34 13.55 -25.25 -8.01
N PRO A 35 14.88 -25.41 -8.15
CA PRO A 35 15.76 -25.57 -7.00
C PRO A 35 16.01 -24.24 -6.29
N SER A 36 15.96 -24.30 -4.96
CA SER A 36 16.45 -23.27 -4.04
C SER A 36 17.93 -22.98 -4.30
N VAL A 37 18.25 -21.77 -4.74
CA VAL A 37 19.64 -21.28 -4.78
C VAL A 37 20.00 -20.77 -3.39
N TYR A 38 20.77 -21.58 -2.66
CA TYR A 38 21.51 -21.11 -1.49
C TYR A 38 22.62 -20.17 -1.96
N HIS A 39 22.54 -18.88 -1.61
CA HIS A 39 23.70 -17.99 -1.63
C HIS A 39 24.30 -17.92 -0.22
N GLU A 40 25.44 -18.58 -0.08
CA GLU A 40 26.32 -18.50 1.07
C GLU A 40 27.04 -17.14 1.04
N VAL A 41 26.56 -16.17 1.83
CA VAL A 41 27.30 -14.92 2.09
C VAL A 41 28.13 -15.11 3.35
N THR A 42 29.44 -15.25 3.17
CA THR A 42 30.43 -15.24 4.26
C THR A 42 30.47 -13.86 4.90
N ARG A 43 29.77 -13.65 6.02
CA ARG A 43 29.94 -12.46 6.89
C ARG A 43 30.91 -12.79 8.02
N MET A 44 32.08 -12.17 8.00
CA MET A 44 33.00 -12.14 9.14
C MET A 44 32.32 -11.44 10.32
N THR A 45 32.03 -12.21 11.37
CA THR A 45 31.64 -11.71 12.69
C THR A 45 32.90 -11.37 13.48
N ARG A 46 33.03 -10.11 13.93
CA ARG A 46 33.88 -9.78 15.09
C ARG A 46 32.99 -9.61 16.31
N TYR A 47 33.08 -10.59 17.19
CA TYR A 47 32.63 -10.51 18.58
C TYR A 47 33.55 -9.59 19.39
N ARG A 48 32.96 -8.70 20.18
CA ARG A 48 33.43 -8.39 21.54
C ARG A 48 32.21 -8.15 22.40
N GLY A 49 31.92 -9.10 23.30
CA GLY A 49 30.99 -8.94 24.39
C GLY A 49 31.72 -8.70 25.70
N GLN A 50 31.09 -7.92 26.59
CA GLN A 50 30.84 -8.16 28.02
C GLN A 50 30.22 -6.87 28.59
N LEU A 51 28.96 -6.88 29.09
CA LEU A 51 28.56 -7.14 30.50
C LEU A 51 29.29 -6.20 31.48
N SER A 52 28.68 -5.44 32.40
CA SER A 52 27.38 -5.48 33.09
C SER A 52 27.14 -4.14 33.84
N VAL A 53 25.88 -3.68 33.97
CA VAL A 53 25.06 -3.53 35.22
C VAL A 53 25.50 -2.46 36.26
N PHE A 54 24.67 -1.41 36.33
CA PHE A 54 24.15 -0.62 37.48
C PHE A 54 24.99 0.37 38.32
N GLN A 55 24.42 1.59 38.33
CA GLN A 55 24.13 2.52 39.45
C GLN A 55 25.17 3.53 39.99
N HIS A 56 24.82 4.79 39.69
CA HIS A 56 24.65 5.94 40.59
C HIS A 56 25.83 6.86 41.01
N ARG A 57 25.52 8.16 40.81
CA ARG A 57 26.00 9.41 41.46
C ARG A 57 27.32 10.03 40.99
N GLY A 58 27.25 11.34 40.77
CA GLY A 58 28.36 12.25 41.09
C GLY A 58 28.77 13.22 40.00
N SER A 59 28.12 14.39 39.99
CA SER A 59 28.60 15.65 39.42
C SER A 59 30.00 16.02 39.95
N THR A 60 30.92 16.49 39.08
CA THR A 60 31.54 17.85 39.09
C THR A 60 32.74 17.93 38.13
N ASP A 61 32.63 18.86 37.18
CA ASP A 61 33.60 19.79 36.54
C ASP A 61 35.14 19.59 36.50
N PRO A 62 35.82 20.26 35.53
CA PRO A 62 37.09 19.86 34.92
C PRO A 62 38.31 20.65 35.43
N LYS A 63 39.51 20.24 35.02
CA LYS A 63 40.65 21.14 34.70
C LYS A 63 41.86 20.43 34.07
N ASP A 64 42.29 21.05 32.97
CA ASP A 64 43.66 21.30 32.50
C ASP A 64 44.71 20.18 32.34
N GLY A 65 45.42 20.25 31.20
CA GLY A 65 46.89 20.14 31.22
C GLY A 65 47.55 19.10 30.30
N ILE A 66 47.75 19.48 29.02
CA ILE A 66 49.04 19.44 28.29
C ILE A 66 50.07 18.35 28.69
N HIS A 67 50.40 17.40 27.80
CA HIS A 67 51.72 17.36 27.12
C HIS A 67 51.89 16.18 26.12
N ARG A 68 52.71 16.50 25.12
CA ARG A 68 53.16 15.75 23.94
C ARG A 68 53.99 14.48 24.21
N SER A 69 54.09 13.70 23.11
CA SER A 69 55.26 12.92 22.66
C SER A 69 55.49 11.58 23.38
N ASN A 70 56.03 10.52 22.80
CA ASN A 70 56.60 10.22 21.48
C ASN A 70 56.91 8.70 21.47
N ILE A 71 57.19 8.15 20.28
CA ILE A 71 58.19 7.09 20.03
C ILE A 71 57.77 5.65 20.46
N ASP A 72 57.56 4.75 19.48
CA ASP A 72 58.57 3.81 18.90
C ASP A 72 58.82 2.64 19.88
N GLU A 73 58.97 1.37 19.54
CA GLU A 73 59.42 0.69 18.32
C GLU A 73 59.31 -0.83 18.64
N THR A 74 59.62 -1.68 17.65
CA THR A 74 60.12 -3.08 17.79
C THR A 74 59.05 -4.19 18.00
N ARG A 75 58.68 -5.07 17.05
CA ARG A 75 59.36 -5.92 16.03
C ARG A 75 59.93 -7.25 16.60
N ARG A 76 59.62 -8.35 15.88
CA ARG A 76 60.26 -9.70 15.85
C ARG A 76 59.78 -10.71 16.93
N VAL A 77 59.64 -12.02 16.71
CA VAL A 77 60.06 -12.96 15.64
C VAL A 77 59.46 -14.36 15.90
N MET A 78 59.17 -15.11 14.81
CA MET A 78 59.20 -16.59 14.62
C MET A 78 58.36 -17.54 15.52
N ALA A 79 58.01 -18.77 15.14
CA ALA A 79 57.90 -19.56 13.90
C ALA A 79 57.43 -20.99 14.33
N ARG A 80 57.12 -21.84 13.34
CA ARG A 80 56.83 -23.30 13.41
C ARG A 80 55.36 -23.62 13.75
N GLY A 81 54.63 -24.49 13.05
CA GLY A 81 54.96 -25.44 11.99
C GLY A 81 54.27 -26.77 12.32
N ALA A 82 53.37 -27.27 11.44
CA ALA A 82 52.97 -28.68 11.36
C ALA A 82 52.23 -28.95 10.04
N GLN A 83 52.54 -30.10 9.45
CA GLN A 83 52.29 -30.53 8.07
C GLN A 83 51.86 -32.01 8.12
N SER A 84 50.95 -32.47 7.23
CA SER A 84 50.68 -33.89 6.79
C SER A 84 49.19 -34.03 6.41
N ARG A 85 48.68 -34.73 5.37
CA ARG A 85 49.11 -35.56 4.22
C ARG A 85 47.86 -35.71 3.30
N LYS A 86 47.88 -35.34 2.01
CA LYS A 86 47.91 -36.16 0.76
C LYS A 86 47.12 -37.49 0.68
N GLN A 87 46.22 -37.58 -0.33
CA GLN A 87 46.11 -38.70 -1.30
C GLN A 87 45.34 -38.24 -2.58
N SER A 88 45.47 -38.99 -3.69
CA SER A 88 45.57 -38.47 -5.06
C SER A 88 44.80 -39.26 -6.15
N ARG A 89 44.24 -38.52 -7.14
CA ARG A 89 44.10 -38.77 -8.62
C ARG A 89 43.09 -39.83 -9.14
N PRO A 90 42.58 -39.76 -10.41
CA PRO A 90 43.20 -39.17 -11.63
C PRO A 90 42.33 -38.23 -12.51
N ALA A 91 42.99 -37.63 -13.52
CA ALA A 91 42.51 -36.65 -14.50
C ALA A 91 42.37 -37.27 -15.92
N VAL A 92 41.61 -36.67 -16.86
CA VAL A 92 42.01 -35.89 -18.08
C VAL A 92 40.88 -36.06 -19.15
N PRO A 93 40.62 -35.20 -20.18
CA PRO A 93 41.33 -33.99 -20.64
C PRO A 93 40.49 -32.69 -20.77
N LEU A 94 41.25 -31.59 -20.85
CA LEU A 94 40.88 -30.23 -21.24
C LEU A 94 40.96 -29.99 -22.75
N SER A 95 40.21 -29.00 -23.23
CA SER A 95 40.61 -28.12 -24.34
C SER A 95 40.51 -26.65 -23.88
N PRO A 96 41.63 -25.92 -23.72
CA PRO A 96 41.62 -24.51 -23.33
C PRO A 96 41.90 -23.56 -24.50
N MET A 97 41.21 -22.41 -24.49
CA MET A 97 41.51 -21.21 -25.28
C MET A 97 42.84 -20.58 -24.82
N PRO A 98 43.58 -19.86 -25.71
CA PRO A 98 44.94 -19.44 -25.43
C PRO A 98 45.00 -18.19 -24.54
N ILE A 99 45.80 -18.29 -23.48
CA ILE A 99 46.40 -17.16 -22.76
C ILE A 99 47.79 -16.95 -23.38
N VAL A 100 48.06 -15.75 -23.89
CA VAL A 100 49.34 -15.38 -24.48
C VAL A 100 50.30 -14.91 -23.39
N ASP A 101 51.49 -15.50 -23.40
CA ASP A 101 52.64 -15.27 -22.54
C ASP A 101 53.35 -13.95 -22.88
N ILE A 102 53.48 -13.06 -21.90
CA ILE A 102 54.26 -11.81 -21.98
C ILE A 102 55.72 -12.17 -21.67
N ARG A 103 56.48 -12.54 -22.69
CA ARG A 103 57.97 -12.51 -22.68
C ARG A 103 58.57 -12.76 -24.05
N PHE A 104 58.30 -11.90 -25.03
CA PHE A 104 59.17 -11.76 -26.20
C PHE A 104 59.02 -10.35 -26.78
N LEU A 105 60.12 -9.83 -27.33
CA LEU A 105 60.30 -8.50 -27.96
C LEU A 105 60.87 -7.40 -27.06
N TRP A 106 62.08 -7.62 -26.56
CA TRP A 106 63.08 -6.56 -26.54
C TRP A 106 63.84 -6.60 -27.86
N ARG A 107 63.60 -5.58 -28.70
CA ARG A 107 64.32 -5.12 -29.91
C ARG A 107 63.32 -4.83 -31.02
N SER A 108 62.97 -3.56 -31.18
CA SER A 108 62.95 -2.83 -32.46
C SER A 108 62.39 -1.43 -32.21
N ASN A 109 63.20 -0.42 -32.55
CA ASN A 109 62.86 0.99 -32.51
C ASN A 109 61.57 1.28 -33.29
N ALA A 110 60.54 1.76 -32.60
CA ALA A 110 59.48 2.57 -33.20
C ALA A 110 59.16 3.71 -32.24
N VAL A 111 59.51 4.92 -32.66
CA VAL A 111 59.15 6.17 -32.00
C VAL A 111 57.63 6.28 -32.00
N CYS A 112 57.01 6.18 -30.84
CA CYS A 112 55.63 6.65 -30.62
C CYS A 112 55.69 7.89 -29.73
N ASN A 113 55.75 9.05 -30.37
CA ASN A 113 55.49 10.35 -29.74
C ASN A 113 54.00 10.45 -29.41
N TYR A 114 53.56 9.85 -28.30
CA TYR A 114 52.30 10.28 -27.68
C TYR A 114 52.60 11.48 -26.80
N ARG A 115 52.34 12.68 -27.33
CA ARG A 115 52.04 13.83 -26.47
C ARG A 115 50.85 13.42 -25.59
N CYS A 116 51.06 13.23 -24.30
CA CYS A 116 49.98 13.28 -23.33
C CYS A 116 49.37 14.68 -23.39
N ASP A 117 48.32 14.83 -24.18
CA ASP A 117 47.51 16.04 -24.22
C ASP A 117 46.65 16.06 -22.95
N SER A 118 47.26 16.51 -21.84
CA SER A 118 46.63 16.66 -20.53
C SER A 118 45.35 17.52 -20.58
N GLY A 119 45.22 18.38 -21.60
CA GLY A 119 44.03 19.17 -21.86
C GLY A 119 42.82 18.34 -22.31
N LYS A 120 43.03 17.22 -23.03
CA LYS A 120 41.94 16.35 -23.52
C LYS A 120 41.34 15.52 -22.39
N MET A 121 42.19 14.93 -21.53
CA MET A 121 41.76 14.18 -20.35
C MET A 121 41.01 15.08 -19.35
N ILE A 122 41.51 16.30 -19.10
CA ILE A 122 40.83 17.26 -18.23
C ILE A 122 39.50 17.72 -18.85
N ARG A 123 39.45 17.96 -20.17
CA ARG A 123 38.21 18.31 -20.86
C ARG A 123 37.17 17.19 -20.77
N ASP A 124 37.55 15.94 -20.99
CA ASP A 124 36.62 14.81 -20.93
C ASP A 124 36.15 14.54 -19.48
N TYR A 125 37.03 14.76 -18.49
CA TYR A 125 36.67 14.72 -17.07
C TYR A 125 35.77 15.88 -16.65
N LEU A 126 36.01 17.09 -17.16
CA LEU A 126 35.16 18.27 -16.95
C LEU A 126 33.82 18.15 -17.67
N ILE A 127 33.79 17.50 -18.84
CA ILE A 127 32.54 17.14 -19.52
C ILE A 127 31.80 16.11 -18.65
N LEU A 128 32.43 15.02 -18.20
CA LEU A 128 31.81 14.06 -17.27
C LEU A 128 31.31 14.71 -15.96
N LEU A 129 32.09 15.61 -15.36
CA LEU A 129 31.69 16.38 -14.18
C LEU A 129 30.57 17.39 -14.50
N SER A 130 30.56 18.00 -15.68
CA SER A 130 29.48 18.88 -16.12
C SER A 130 28.18 18.11 -16.40
N TRP A 131 28.27 16.87 -16.89
CA TRP A 131 27.14 15.96 -17.04
C TRP A 131 26.63 15.46 -15.67
N LEU A 132 27.52 15.24 -14.70
CA LEU A 132 27.16 14.93 -13.31
C LEU A 132 26.50 16.14 -12.59
N CYS A 133 26.85 17.37 -12.95
CA CYS A 133 26.22 18.58 -12.40
C CYS A 133 24.95 19.03 -13.15
N ALA A 134 24.65 18.51 -14.35
CA ALA A 134 23.57 19.03 -15.21
C ALA A 134 22.26 18.23 -15.19
N VAL A 135 22.15 17.14 -14.41
CA VAL A 135 20.93 16.30 -14.39
C VAL A 135 20.47 16.00 -12.96
N GLN A 136 20.42 17.01 -12.10
CA GLN A 136 19.57 16.90 -10.91
C GLN A 136 18.14 17.21 -11.34
N GLY A 137 17.31 16.17 -11.48
CA GLY A 137 15.89 16.31 -11.77
C GLY A 137 15.23 17.22 -10.75
N LYS A 138 14.45 18.22 -11.21
CA LYS A 138 13.74 19.14 -10.33
C LYS A 138 12.77 18.35 -9.46
N ILE A 139 12.90 18.44 -8.14
CA ILE A 139 11.99 17.85 -7.16
C ILE A 139 10.72 18.70 -7.07
N GLY A 140 9.57 18.03 -6.98
CA GLY A 140 8.28 18.65 -6.75
C GLY A 140 7.46 17.83 -5.77
N TYR A 141 6.30 18.39 -5.41
CA TYR A 141 5.39 17.80 -4.44
C TYR A 141 3.96 17.87 -4.97
N PHE A 142 3.12 16.89 -4.62
CA PHE A 142 1.68 16.94 -4.87
C PHE A 142 0.92 16.29 -3.72
N TRP A 143 -0.24 16.87 -3.37
CA TRP A 143 -1.14 16.26 -2.40
C TRP A 143 -1.98 15.17 -3.06
N HIS A 144 -2.27 14.10 -2.34
CA HIS A 144 -3.30 13.11 -2.68
C HIS A 144 -4.31 13.08 -1.54
N ILE A 145 -5.55 13.44 -1.87
CA ILE A 145 -6.71 13.40 -0.97
C ILE A 145 -7.79 12.51 -1.56
N THR A 146 -8.58 11.87 -0.71
CA THR A 146 -9.64 10.97 -1.13
C THR A 146 -10.73 10.89 -0.07
N ASP A 147 -11.92 10.44 -0.46
CA ASP A 147 -12.97 10.00 0.47
C ASP A 147 -13.25 11.08 1.52
N ILE A 148 -13.64 12.26 1.03
CA ILE A 148 -13.98 13.41 1.87
C ILE A 148 -15.28 13.13 2.61
N HIS A 149 -16.25 12.52 1.92
CA HIS A 149 -17.60 12.22 2.42
C HIS A 149 -18.17 13.36 3.25
N TYR A 150 -18.35 14.54 2.64
CA TYR A 150 -18.94 15.68 3.35
C TYR A 150 -20.39 15.40 3.75
N ASP A 151 -20.68 15.48 5.05
CA ASP A 151 -22.02 15.41 5.61
C ASP A 151 -22.52 16.81 6.03
N PRO A 152 -23.39 17.45 5.23
CA PRO A 152 -23.97 18.75 5.58
C PRO A 152 -24.99 18.68 6.73
N LYS A 153 -25.40 17.47 7.16
CA LYS A 153 -26.31 17.25 8.29
C LYS A 153 -25.58 16.92 9.58
N TYR A 154 -24.24 16.88 9.59
CA TYR A 154 -23.48 16.64 10.81
C TYR A 154 -23.80 17.71 11.86
N ALA A 155 -24.15 17.27 13.06
CA ALA A 155 -24.43 18.15 14.19
C ALA A 155 -23.83 17.61 15.48
N VAL A 156 -23.05 18.44 16.18
CA VAL A 156 -22.43 18.15 17.49
C VAL A 156 -23.47 17.75 18.55
N GLN A 157 -24.66 18.32 18.45
CA GLN A 157 -25.77 18.03 19.38
C GLN A 157 -26.47 16.68 19.12
N GLY A 158 -26.14 15.99 18.01
CA GLY A 158 -26.76 14.72 17.64
C GLY A 158 -28.27 14.81 17.39
N ASN A 159 -28.79 16.00 17.08
CA ASN A 159 -30.21 16.28 16.92
C ASN A 159 -30.67 16.33 15.46
N ALA A 160 -29.79 16.04 14.50
CA ALA A 160 -30.12 16.04 13.08
C ALA A 160 -30.97 14.79 12.73
N PRO A 161 -32.19 14.96 12.20
CA PRO A 161 -33.05 13.83 11.83
C PRO A 161 -32.39 12.94 10.77
N ASN A 162 -32.53 11.61 10.92
CA ASN A 162 -32.13 10.59 9.94
C ASN A 162 -30.62 10.57 9.57
N THR A 163 -29.71 10.87 10.51
CA THR A 163 -28.27 10.69 10.31
C THR A 163 -27.78 9.39 10.98
N LYS A 164 -26.67 8.80 10.52
CA LYS A 164 -26.00 7.68 11.23
C LYS A 164 -25.15 8.17 12.40
N CYS A 165 -25.00 9.49 12.53
CA CYS A 165 -24.35 10.19 13.64
C CYS A 165 -25.15 10.20 14.94
N TRP A 166 -25.74 9.06 15.27
CA TRP A 166 -26.54 8.81 16.45
C TRP A 166 -25.85 7.68 17.22
N ASN A 167 -25.25 8.00 18.36
CA ASN A 167 -24.88 6.97 19.33
C ASN A 167 -25.41 7.38 20.71
N MET A 168 -26.68 7.06 20.97
CA MET A 168 -27.14 6.90 22.35
C MET A 168 -26.65 5.52 22.82
N ARG A 169 -25.59 5.46 23.62
CA ARG A 169 -25.29 4.23 24.36
C ARG A 169 -26.24 4.17 25.56
N ASN A 170 -27.19 3.24 25.52
CA ASN A 170 -28.00 2.91 26.68
C ASN A 170 -27.16 1.99 27.59
N ILE A 171 -26.62 2.52 28.68
CA ILE A 171 -26.00 1.70 29.72
C ILE A 171 -27.07 1.44 30.78
N VAL A 172 -27.39 0.17 31.00
CA VAL A 172 -28.22 -0.26 32.13
C VAL A 172 -27.30 -0.48 33.32
N ASP A 173 -27.38 0.41 34.30
CA ASP A 173 -26.64 0.29 35.56
C ASP A 173 -27.64 0.25 36.72
N GLY A 174 -27.62 -0.82 37.52
CA GLY A 174 -28.51 -1.00 38.67
C GLY A 174 -30.02 -0.92 38.38
N GLY A 175 -30.47 -1.30 37.17
CA GLY A 175 -31.89 -1.25 36.79
C GLY A 175 -32.41 0.14 36.38
N ARG A 176 -31.53 1.14 36.25
CA ARG A 176 -31.85 2.44 35.65
C ARG A 176 -31.13 2.60 34.31
N MET A 177 -31.88 2.94 33.26
CA MET A 177 -31.33 3.29 31.97
C MET A 177 -30.70 4.68 32.08
N ARG A 178 -29.37 4.78 32.01
CA ARG A 178 -28.67 6.06 31.83
C ARG A 178 -28.34 6.23 30.35
N LEU A 179 -28.83 7.32 29.77
CA LEU A 179 -28.39 7.78 28.45
C LEU A 179 -26.98 8.33 28.62
N ASP A 180 -25.95 7.57 28.23
CA ASP A 180 -24.63 8.15 28.06
C ASP A 180 -24.60 8.84 26.69
N ARG A 181 -24.90 10.14 26.69
CA ARG A 181 -24.83 10.98 25.49
C ARG A 181 -23.36 11.25 25.18
N LYS A 182 -22.70 10.36 24.44
CA LYS A 182 -21.42 10.71 23.82
C LYS A 182 -21.71 11.68 22.67
N LEU A 183 -21.61 12.98 22.95
CA LEU A 183 -21.80 14.02 21.96
C LEU A 183 -20.72 13.89 20.88
N ALA A 184 -21.14 14.05 19.63
CA ALA A 184 -20.22 14.03 18.50
C ALA A 184 -19.30 15.26 18.57
N GLY A 185 -18.02 15.10 18.24
CA GLY A 185 -17.05 16.18 18.37
C GLY A 185 -17.15 17.25 17.28
N LYS A 186 -16.51 18.40 17.47
CA LYS A 186 -16.52 19.48 16.46
C LYS A 186 -15.93 19.03 15.11
N PHE A 187 -14.91 18.18 15.13
CA PHE A 187 -14.19 17.74 13.94
C PHE A 187 -14.63 16.37 13.44
N GLY A 188 -15.65 15.76 14.05
CA GLY A 188 -16.15 14.46 13.62
C GLY A 188 -16.28 13.46 14.77
N ASP A 189 -16.79 12.29 14.40
CA ASP A 189 -16.85 11.09 15.23
C ASP A 189 -16.57 9.89 14.33
N TYR A 190 -15.98 8.81 14.86
CA TYR A 190 -15.63 7.63 14.06
C TYR A 190 -16.85 6.89 13.47
N SER A 191 -18.06 7.14 13.96
CA SER A 191 -19.30 6.62 13.34
C SER A 191 -19.94 7.58 12.33
N CYS A 192 -19.24 8.65 11.95
CA CYS A 192 -19.77 9.75 11.16
C CYS A 192 -18.92 10.14 9.97
N ASP A 193 -19.60 10.56 8.92
CA ASP A 193 -18.99 11.27 7.81
C ASP A 193 -18.54 12.68 8.18
N SER A 194 -17.73 13.30 7.32
CA SER A 194 -16.97 14.51 7.66
C SER A 194 -17.86 15.74 7.88
N PRO A 195 -17.76 16.43 9.02
CA PRO A 195 -18.30 17.78 9.14
C PRO A 195 -17.48 18.79 8.34
N TRP A 196 -18.11 19.91 7.97
CA TRP A 196 -17.42 21.02 7.30
C TRP A 196 -16.18 21.52 8.06
N ALA A 197 -16.22 21.53 9.40
CA ALA A 197 -15.10 21.94 10.23
C ALA A 197 -13.84 21.07 10.05
N LEU A 198 -14.01 19.77 9.80
CA LEU A 198 -12.90 18.86 9.49
C LEU A 198 -12.29 19.21 8.13
N ILE A 199 -13.15 19.36 7.13
CA ILE A 199 -12.77 19.61 5.74
C ILE A 199 -12.03 20.95 5.61
N GLU A 200 -12.54 22.01 6.24
CA GLU A 200 -11.82 23.29 6.30
C GLU A 200 -10.46 23.16 6.99
N SER A 201 -10.38 22.37 8.06
CA SER A 201 -9.12 22.17 8.77
C SER A 201 -8.09 21.44 7.90
N ALA A 202 -8.52 20.44 7.13
CA ALA A 202 -7.68 19.71 6.18
C ALA A 202 -7.16 20.64 5.07
N ALA A 203 -8.05 21.46 4.48
CA ALA A 203 -7.68 22.44 3.46
C ALA A 203 -6.64 23.46 3.98
N ARG A 204 -6.85 23.98 5.20
CA ARG A 204 -5.90 24.87 5.86
C ARG A 204 -4.57 24.16 6.15
N ALA A 205 -4.62 22.91 6.59
CA ALA A 205 -3.44 22.10 6.88
C ALA A 205 -2.57 21.93 5.63
N MET A 206 -3.15 21.46 4.51
CA MET A 206 -2.42 21.30 3.25
C MET A 206 -1.71 22.57 2.84
N ARG A 207 -2.41 23.71 2.84
CA ARG A 207 -1.81 25.02 2.51
C ARG A 207 -0.71 25.45 3.47
N SER A 208 -0.87 25.20 4.76
CA SER A 208 0.09 25.61 5.80
C SER A 208 1.35 24.74 5.84
N LYS A 209 1.21 23.43 5.57
CA LYS A 209 2.31 22.46 5.62
C LYS A 209 3.10 22.45 4.32
N HIS A 210 2.41 22.49 3.19
CA HIS A 210 3.05 22.54 1.87
C HIS A 210 2.14 23.23 0.84
N GLY A 211 2.30 24.55 0.70
CA GLY A 211 1.55 25.35 -0.28
C GLY A 211 2.20 25.44 -1.66
N ASP A 212 3.51 25.21 -1.75
CA ASP A 212 4.25 25.16 -3.02
C ASP A 212 4.23 23.72 -3.54
N ILE A 213 3.24 23.39 -4.36
CA ILE A 213 3.01 22.06 -4.95
C ILE A 213 2.77 22.21 -6.44
N GLU A 214 2.96 21.13 -7.18
CA GLU A 214 2.72 21.11 -8.64
C GLU A 214 1.22 20.89 -8.95
N PHE A 215 0.54 20.05 -8.17
CA PHE A 215 -0.90 19.76 -8.30
C PHE A 215 -1.45 19.06 -7.05
N VAL A 216 -2.76 18.79 -7.06
CA VAL A 216 -3.46 17.92 -6.10
C VAL A 216 -4.17 16.81 -6.86
N LEU A 217 -4.02 15.56 -6.44
CA LEU A 217 -4.88 14.45 -6.86
C LEU A 217 -6.04 14.33 -5.87
N TRP A 218 -7.26 14.31 -6.38
CA TRP A 218 -8.44 14.03 -5.59
C TRP A 218 -9.15 12.79 -6.12
N THR A 219 -9.04 11.65 -5.44
CA THR A 219 -9.57 10.37 -5.95
C THR A 219 -11.03 10.09 -5.59
N GLY A 220 -11.88 11.12 -5.57
CA GLY A 220 -13.33 10.98 -5.49
C GLY A 220 -13.93 10.87 -4.08
N ASP A 221 -15.21 10.53 -4.05
CA ASP A 221 -16.09 10.40 -2.87
C ASP A 221 -16.16 11.70 -2.08
N ALA A 222 -16.73 12.72 -2.73
CA ALA A 222 -16.86 14.07 -2.19
C ALA A 222 -17.90 14.18 -1.08
N LEU A 223 -19.02 13.47 -1.24
CA LEU A 223 -20.25 13.68 -0.47
C LEU A 223 -20.69 12.40 0.24
N THR A 224 -21.29 12.54 1.41
CA THR A 224 -21.82 11.39 2.16
C THR A 224 -22.91 10.63 1.39
N ARG A 225 -22.93 9.31 1.63
CA ARG A 225 -24.06 8.40 1.37
C ARG A 225 -25.35 8.77 2.08
N ASN A 226 -25.25 9.24 3.32
CA ASN A 226 -26.29 9.04 4.33
C ASN A 226 -27.28 10.20 4.47
N ALA A 227 -27.19 11.25 3.66
CA ALA A 227 -27.93 12.47 3.95
C ALA A 227 -29.29 12.61 3.25
N GLY A 228 -29.77 11.63 2.47
CA GLY A 228 -31.07 11.77 1.77
C GLY A 228 -31.14 13.07 0.96
N MET A 229 -30.01 13.49 0.39
CA MET A 229 -29.89 14.76 -0.32
C MET A 229 -30.55 14.65 -1.69
N ASN A 230 -31.32 15.67 -2.07
CA ASN A 230 -31.75 15.83 -3.45
C ASN A 230 -30.57 16.29 -4.33
N ALA A 231 -30.73 16.22 -5.65
CA ALA A 231 -29.67 16.57 -6.62
C ALA A 231 -29.17 18.01 -6.46
N GLU A 232 -30.07 18.95 -6.14
CA GLU A 232 -29.75 20.37 -5.95
C GLU A 232 -28.80 20.57 -4.76
N LEU A 233 -29.11 19.99 -3.60
CA LEU A 233 -28.27 20.06 -2.41
C LEU A 233 -26.92 19.37 -2.64
N ARG A 234 -26.89 18.24 -3.37
CA ARG A 234 -25.63 17.58 -3.75
C ARG A 234 -24.75 18.50 -4.60
N LEU A 235 -25.33 19.14 -5.63
CA LEU A 235 -24.61 20.06 -6.50
C LEU A 235 -24.09 21.28 -5.73
N GLN A 236 -24.88 21.84 -4.82
CA GLN A 236 -24.45 22.95 -3.96
C GLN A 236 -23.31 22.56 -3.02
N CYS A 237 -23.39 21.40 -2.36
CA CYS A 237 -22.32 20.91 -1.49
C CYS A 237 -21.03 20.66 -2.28
N LEU A 238 -21.13 20.09 -3.48
CA LEU A 238 -19.98 19.87 -4.34
C LEU A 238 -19.35 21.19 -4.82
N ARG A 239 -20.17 22.20 -5.16
CA ARG A 239 -19.69 23.56 -5.48
C ARG A 239 -18.93 24.17 -4.31
N ASN A 240 -19.46 24.06 -3.09
CA ASN A 240 -18.80 24.59 -1.89
C ASN A 240 -17.43 23.92 -1.65
N LEU A 241 -17.36 22.58 -1.77
CA LEU A 241 -16.10 21.84 -1.68
C LEU A 241 -15.10 22.27 -2.75
N THR A 242 -15.57 22.36 -4.00
CA THR A 242 -14.74 22.76 -5.14
C THR A 242 -14.21 24.18 -4.94
N GLU A 243 -15.04 25.11 -4.47
CA GLU A 243 -14.65 26.48 -4.18
C GLU A 243 -13.66 26.57 -3.02
N LEU A 244 -13.85 25.79 -1.94
CA LEU A 244 -12.89 25.73 -0.83
C LEU A 244 -11.52 25.29 -1.33
N LEU A 245 -11.44 24.23 -2.13
CA LEU A 245 -10.18 23.74 -2.70
C LEU A 245 -9.57 24.75 -3.68
N HIS A 246 -10.38 25.38 -4.53
CA HIS A 246 -9.91 26.42 -5.45
C HIS A 246 -9.32 27.64 -4.71
N ARG A 247 -9.96 28.08 -3.62
CA ARG A 247 -9.45 29.17 -2.77
C ARG A 247 -8.19 28.78 -2.01
N THR A 248 -8.04 27.49 -1.70
CA THR A 248 -6.87 26.93 -1.02
C THR A 248 -5.66 26.85 -1.95
N PHE A 249 -5.88 26.44 -3.20
CA PHE A 249 -4.87 26.21 -4.23
C PHE A 249 -5.04 27.20 -5.39
N LYS A 250 -4.65 28.46 -5.18
CA LYS A 250 -4.95 29.59 -6.09
C LYS A 250 -4.23 29.54 -7.44
N GLY A 251 -3.15 28.75 -7.57
CA GLY A 251 -2.39 28.61 -8.81
C GLY A 251 -2.17 27.16 -9.23
N GLN A 252 -2.57 26.20 -8.39
CA GLN A 252 -2.37 24.77 -8.63
C GLN A 252 -3.67 24.12 -9.05
N PHE A 253 -3.57 23.14 -9.95
CA PHE A 253 -4.72 22.38 -10.40
C PHE A 253 -5.04 21.25 -9.41
N VAL A 254 -6.33 21.05 -9.16
CA VAL A 254 -6.85 19.89 -8.43
C VAL A 254 -7.46 18.95 -9.45
N PHE A 255 -6.92 17.75 -9.62
CA PHE A 255 -7.38 16.79 -10.62
C PHE A 255 -8.28 15.72 -9.97
N PRO A 256 -9.60 15.78 -10.19
CA PRO A 256 -10.55 14.84 -9.59
C PRO A 256 -10.70 13.55 -10.40
N ALA A 257 -10.74 12.40 -9.72
CA ALA A 257 -11.36 11.17 -10.22
C ALA A 257 -12.77 11.04 -9.62
N LEU A 258 -13.64 10.29 -10.29
CA LEU A 258 -15.00 10.05 -9.78
C LEU A 258 -15.00 8.91 -8.78
N GLY A 259 -15.55 9.17 -7.59
CA GLY A 259 -15.87 8.15 -6.61
C GLY A 259 -17.23 7.51 -6.85
N HIS A 260 -17.47 6.39 -6.18
CA HIS A 260 -18.74 5.67 -6.30
C HIS A 260 -19.89 6.43 -5.65
N GLU A 261 -19.60 7.26 -4.65
CA GLU A 261 -20.57 8.13 -3.98
C GLU A 261 -20.78 9.47 -4.68
N ASP A 262 -19.99 9.77 -5.72
CA ASP A 262 -20.21 10.93 -6.58
C ASP A 262 -21.26 10.64 -7.67
N ILE A 263 -21.65 9.37 -7.83
CA ILE A 263 -22.69 8.93 -8.76
C ILE A 263 -24.05 9.47 -8.31
N GLY A 264 -24.81 10.04 -9.25
CA GLY A 264 -26.09 10.74 -8.98
C GLY A 264 -26.10 12.21 -9.40
N LEU A 265 -24.96 12.75 -9.85
CA LEU A 265 -24.87 13.98 -10.63
C LEU A 265 -24.53 13.63 -12.09
N ASN A 266 -25.04 14.40 -13.05
CA ASN A 266 -24.73 14.20 -14.46
C ASN A 266 -23.27 14.62 -14.74
N TYR A 267 -22.53 13.87 -15.57
CA TYR A 267 -21.14 14.21 -15.94
C TYR A 267 -21.00 15.63 -16.53
N THR A 268 -22.02 16.13 -17.24
CA THR A 268 -22.07 17.52 -17.73
C THR A 268 -22.11 18.53 -16.59
N GLN A 269 -22.88 18.25 -15.53
CA GLN A 269 -22.94 19.11 -14.34
C GLN A 269 -21.62 19.07 -13.57
N LEU A 270 -21.02 17.89 -13.43
CA LEU A 270 -19.71 17.71 -12.80
C LEU A 270 -18.62 18.44 -13.58
N ALA A 271 -18.63 18.34 -14.92
CA ALA A 271 -17.71 19.06 -15.80
C ALA A 271 -17.84 20.58 -15.63
N SER A 272 -19.06 21.09 -15.47
CA SER A 272 -19.29 22.51 -15.20
C SER A 272 -18.74 22.95 -13.83
N VAL A 273 -18.87 22.13 -12.80
CA VAL A 273 -18.29 22.44 -11.47
C VAL A 273 -16.77 22.40 -11.52
N TRP A 274 -16.18 21.47 -12.27
CA TRP A 274 -14.72 21.27 -12.37
C TRP A 274 -14.07 21.92 -13.59
N GLN A 275 -14.78 22.81 -14.28
CA GLN A 275 -14.30 23.42 -15.54
C GLN A 275 -12.96 24.15 -15.41
N ASN A 276 -12.64 24.66 -14.22
CA ASN A 276 -11.37 25.36 -13.96
C ASN A 276 -10.19 24.40 -13.77
N TRP A 277 -10.46 23.10 -13.63
CA TRP A 277 -9.47 22.06 -13.39
C TRP A 277 -9.36 21.06 -14.53
N LEU A 278 -10.43 20.87 -15.29
CA LEU A 278 -10.45 20.05 -16.48
C LEU A 278 -9.90 20.86 -17.66
N PRO A 279 -8.76 20.48 -18.26
CA PRO A 279 -8.28 21.14 -19.47
C PRO A 279 -9.28 20.90 -20.62
N PRO A 280 -9.38 21.81 -21.60
CA PRO A 280 -10.37 21.70 -22.68
C PRO A 280 -10.35 20.34 -23.39
N GLU A 281 -9.17 19.77 -23.63
CA GLU A 281 -9.00 18.45 -24.25
C GLU A 281 -9.54 17.27 -23.42
N ALA A 282 -9.73 17.45 -22.10
CA ALA A 282 -10.27 16.42 -21.21
C ALA A 282 -11.80 16.46 -21.10
N VAL A 283 -12.43 17.59 -21.45
CA VAL A 283 -13.87 17.82 -21.23
C VAL A 283 -14.70 16.81 -22.01
N ASP A 284 -14.36 16.53 -23.26
CA ASP A 284 -15.16 15.63 -24.12
C ASP A 284 -15.20 14.20 -23.58
N THR A 285 -14.05 13.64 -23.16
CA THR A 285 -14.00 12.29 -22.58
C THR A 285 -14.66 12.26 -21.20
N PHE A 286 -14.49 13.32 -20.41
CA PHE A 286 -15.09 13.42 -19.08
C PHE A 286 -16.62 13.51 -19.16
N VAL A 287 -17.18 14.35 -20.02
CA VAL A 287 -18.64 14.46 -20.21
C VAL A 287 -19.22 13.17 -20.76
N LYS A 288 -18.47 12.47 -21.64
CA LYS A 288 -18.91 11.18 -22.20
C LYS A 288 -19.02 10.09 -21.13
N ALA A 289 -18.01 9.94 -20.27
CA ALA A 289 -17.90 8.77 -19.42
C ALA A 289 -17.05 8.94 -18.14
N GLY A 290 -16.70 10.17 -17.76
CA GLY A 290 -16.02 10.48 -16.51
C GLY A 290 -14.52 10.16 -16.45
N TYR A 291 -13.93 9.65 -17.54
CA TYR A 291 -12.49 9.38 -17.66
C TYR A 291 -11.81 10.45 -18.54
N TYR A 292 -10.52 10.70 -18.31
CA TYR A 292 -9.75 11.69 -19.06
C TYR A 292 -8.24 11.56 -18.82
N THR A 293 -7.44 12.36 -19.52
CA THR A 293 -6.00 12.47 -19.26
C THR A 293 -5.57 13.91 -19.03
N ILE A 294 -4.53 14.10 -18.24
CA ILE A 294 -3.77 15.34 -18.15
C ILE A 294 -2.41 15.11 -18.83
N GLU A 295 -2.18 15.79 -19.95
CA GLU A 295 -0.90 15.80 -20.66
C GLU A 295 -0.07 17.01 -20.20
N GLN A 296 1.07 16.74 -19.56
CA GLN A 296 2.01 17.78 -19.13
C GLN A 296 2.97 18.10 -20.28
N ARG A 297 2.60 19.05 -21.18
CA ARG A 297 3.31 19.31 -22.45
C ARG A 297 4.83 19.52 -22.34
N SER A 298 5.31 20.05 -21.22
CA SER A 298 6.74 20.30 -20.96
C SER A 298 7.43 19.19 -20.19
N LYS A 299 6.70 18.17 -19.74
CA LYS A 299 7.18 17.05 -18.92
C LYS A 299 7.09 15.75 -19.70
N LYS A 300 7.79 14.72 -19.23
CA LYS A 300 7.81 13.38 -19.85
C LYS A 300 6.89 12.40 -19.12
N TYR A 301 5.82 12.89 -18.49
CA TYR A 301 4.82 12.05 -17.85
C TYR A 301 3.39 12.53 -18.13
N ARG A 302 2.45 11.59 -18.05
CA ARG A 302 1.01 11.79 -18.25
C ARG A 302 0.23 11.23 -17.07
N ILE A 303 -0.87 11.87 -16.70
CA ILE A 303 -1.77 11.36 -15.67
C ILE A 303 -3.06 10.88 -16.34
N VAL A 304 -3.45 9.64 -16.09
CA VAL A 304 -4.64 9.00 -16.65
C VAL A 304 -5.66 8.81 -15.54
N PHE A 305 -6.83 9.43 -15.68
CA PHE A 305 -7.94 9.33 -14.74
C PHE A 305 -8.96 8.34 -15.30
N LEU A 306 -9.12 7.23 -14.59
CA LEU A 306 -10.07 6.17 -14.90
C LEU A 306 -11.37 6.38 -14.12
N ASN A 307 -12.50 6.15 -14.77
CA ASN A 307 -13.78 5.97 -14.11
C ASN A 307 -13.97 4.50 -13.75
N THR A 308 -13.46 4.10 -12.59
CA THR A 308 -13.54 2.72 -12.09
C THR A 308 -14.95 2.32 -11.66
N ASN A 309 -15.88 3.28 -11.52
CA ASN A 309 -17.29 2.99 -11.25
C ASN A 309 -17.94 2.14 -12.35
N LEU A 310 -17.44 2.28 -13.58
CA LEU A 310 -17.89 1.48 -14.73
C LEU A 310 -17.54 -0.01 -14.61
N TRP A 311 -16.71 -0.38 -13.63
CA TRP A 311 -16.20 -1.73 -13.44
C TRP A 311 -16.66 -2.39 -12.15
N LEU A 312 -17.48 -1.71 -11.33
CA LEU A 312 -17.99 -2.24 -10.07
C LEU A 312 -18.89 -3.45 -10.30
N ASN A 313 -18.94 -4.36 -9.32
CA ASN A 313 -19.80 -5.53 -9.39
C ASN A 313 -21.29 -5.15 -9.23
N PRO A 314 -22.16 -5.39 -10.23
CA PRO A 314 -23.58 -5.05 -10.18
C PRO A 314 -24.43 -5.92 -9.24
N VAL A 315 -23.85 -6.88 -8.53
CA VAL A 315 -24.58 -7.76 -7.58
C VAL A 315 -24.43 -7.28 -6.13
N ASP A 316 -23.45 -6.43 -5.81
CA ASP A 316 -23.35 -5.82 -4.48
C ASP A 316 -24.29 -4.61 -4.39
N SER A 317 -25.58 -4.93 -4.23
CA SER A 317 -26.74 -4.02 -4.14
C SER A 317 -26.61 -2.85 -3.16
N ARG A 318 -25.54 -2.79 -2.34
CA ARG A 318 -25.16 -1.63 -1.52
C ARG A 318 -24.64 -0.45 -2.35
N MET A 319 -24.07 -0.69 -3.54
CA MET A 319 -23.45 0.34 -4.39
C MET A 319 -24.29 0.76 -5.62
N LEU A 320 -25.42 0.09 -5.89
CA LEU A 320 -26.13 0.19 -7.19
C LEU A 320 -27.48 0.90 -7.14
N HIS A 321 -28.04 1.15 -5.96
CA HIS A 321 -29.27 1.92 -5.89
C HIS A 321 -28.95 3.39 -6.10
N ARG A 322 -28.87 3.82 -7.38
CA ARG A 322 -29.29 5.14 -7.93
C ARG A 322 -28.51 5.57 -9.18
N SER A 323 -28.20 4.66 -10.09
CA SER A 323 -27.97 5.09 -11.47
C SER A 323 -29.31 5.53 -12.09
N GLY A 324 -29.55 6.84 -12.13
CA GLY A 324 -30.57 7.41 -12.98
C GLY A 324 -30.16 7.18 -14.44
N SER A 325 -30.66 6.11 -15.05
CA SER A 325 -30.53 5.83 -16.48
C SER A 325 -29.11 6.03 -17.05
N SER A 326 -28.12 5.39 -16.45
CA SER A 326 -26.97 4.88 -17.20
C SER A 326 -26.78 3.44 -16.76
N THR A 327 -27.30 2.54 -17.59
CA THR A 327 -27.03 1.11 -17.52
C THR A 327 -25.53 0.94 -17.30
N VAL A 328 -25.12 0.34 -16.18
CA VAL A 328 -23.79 -0.27 -16.10
C VAL A 328 -23.81 -1.32 -17.19
N ASP A 329 -23.26 -0.95 -18.33
CA ASP A 329 -23.19 -1.77 -19.50
C ASP A 329 -22.22 -2.90 -19.12
N ASN A 330 -22.74 -4.10 -18.86
CA ASN A 330 -21.94 -5.30 -18.56
C ASN A 330 -21.18 -5.80 -19.82
N THR A 331 -20.84 -4.89 -20.73
CA THR A 331 -20.03 -5.17 -21.90
C THR A 331 -18.58 -5.42 -21.52
N GLN A 332 -17.84 -5.97 -22.48
CA GLN A 332 -16.40 -6.13 -22.38
C GLN A 332 -15.66 -4.77 -22.28
N ASP A 333 -16.27 -3.69 -22.78
CA ASP A 333 -15.67 -2.36 -22.82
C ASP A 333 -16.67 -1.23 -22.53
N PRO A 334 -17.07 -1.03 -21.25
CA PRO A 334 -18.05 -0.02 -20.88
C PRO A 334 -17.62 1.39 -21.32
N PHE A 335 -18.46 2.04 -22.13
CA PHE A 335 -18.21 3.36 -22.74
C PHE A 335 -16.88 3.48 -23.53
N GLY A 336 -16.31 2.36 -23.96
CA GLY A 336 -15.03 2.32 -24.70
C GLY A 336 -13.80 2.64 -23.86
N GLN A 337 -13.91 2.63 -22.52
CA GLN A 337 -12.82 3.01 -21.62
C GLN A 337 -11.58 2.11 -21.75
N TRP A 338 -11.73 0.80 -21.94
CA TRP A 338 -10.60 -0.13 -22.11
C TRP A 338 -9.86 0.14 -23.42
N SER A 339 -10.58 0.26 -24.54
CA SER A 339 -9.96 0.57 -25.84
C SER A 339 -9.25 1.93 -25.80
N TRP A 340 -9.89 2.93 -25.19
CA TRP A 340 -9.29 4.25 -24.97
C TRP A 340 -8.04 4.17 -24.09
N PHE A 341 -8.12 3.49 -22.94
CA PHE A 341 -7.01 3.41 -21.98
C PHE A 341 -5.80 2.71 -22.58
N GLN A 342 -6.00 1.60 -23.29
CA GLN A 342 -4.92 0.91 -23.99
C GLN A 342 -4.28 1.79 -25.07
N SER A 343 -5.09 2.54 -25.84
CA SER A 343 -4.57 3.49 -26.83
C SER A 343 -3.74 4.60 -26.19
N VAL A 344 -4.18 5.13 -25.05
CA VAL A 344 -3.43 6.14 -24.28
C VAL A 344 -2.08 5.60 -23.83
N LEU A 345 -2.04 4.39 -23.25
CA LEU A 345 -0.79 3.76 -22.80
C LEU A 345 0.17 3.45 -23.96
N GLU A 346 -0.36 2.93 -25.07
CA GLU A 346 0.43 2.65 -26.27
C GLU A 346 1.05 3.92 -26.84
N ASN A 347 0.28 5.00 -26.92
CA ASN A 347 0.74 6.30 -27.39
C ASN A 347 1.78 6.92 -26.43
N ALA A 348 1.57 6.81 -25.12
CA ALA A 348 2.55 7.25 -24.12
C ALA A 348 3.88 6.51 -24.28
N ARG A 349 3.84 5.17 -24.43
CA ARG A 349 5.04 4.36 -24.69
C ARG A 349 5.75 4.80 -25.98
N LYS A 350 5.02 5.00 -27.09
CA LYS A 350 5.58 5.48 -28.37
C LYS A 350 6.26 6.84 -28.22
N LYS A 351 5.69 7.74 -27.41
CA LYS A 351 6.24 9.07 -27.12
C LYS A 351 7.34 9.06 -26.04
N LYS A 352 7.66 7.90 -25.46
CA LYS A 352 8.59 7.74 -24.32
C LYS A 352 8.15 8.58 -23.11
N GLU A 353 6.85 8.64 -22.88
CA GLU A 353 6.22 9.22 -21.68
C GLU A 353 6.04 8.13 -20.62
N THR A 354 6.20 8.51 -19.36
CA THR A 354 5.76 7.71 -18.21
C THR A 354 4.32 8.04 -17.84
N VAL A 355 3.68 7.18 -17.05
CA VAL A 355 2.26 7.28 -16.74
C VAL A 355 1.98 7.14 -15.24
N TYR A 356 1.12 8.01 -14.72
CA TYR A 356 0.36 7.78 -13.50
C TYR A 356 -1.04 7.31 -13.85
N ILE A 357 -1.52 6.28 -13.15
CA ILE A 357 -2.90 5.82 -13.24
C ILE A 357 -3.62 6.27 -11.98
N VAL A 358 -4.76 6.93 -12.14
CA VAL A 358 -5.56 7.46 -11.03
C VAL A 358 -6.98 6.95 -11.19
N GLY A 359 -7.56 6.45 -10.11
CA GLY A 359 -8.96 6.04 -10.06
C GLY A 359 -9.46 6.10 -8.62
N HIS A 360 -10.74 5.78 -8.41
CA HIS A 360 -11.28 5.74 -7.05
C HIS A 360 -11.17 4.33 -6.46
N THR A 361 -11.89 3.37 -7.03
CA THR A 361 -11.92 1.97 -6.56
C THR A 361 -10.73 1.19 -7.14
N PRO A 362 -9.81 0.68 -6.30
CA PRO A 362 -8.66 -0.07 -6.77
C PRO A 362 -9.03 -1.51 -7.21
N PRO A 363 -8.19 -2.16 -8.05
CA PRO A 363 -8.26 -3.61 -8.24
C PRO A 363 -7.85 -4.37 -6.98
N GLY A 364 -8.25 -5.63 -6.90
CA GLY A 364 -7.97 -6.49 -5.75
C GLY A 364 -9.14 -6.60 -4.78
N VAL A 365 -8.79 -6.96 -3.55
CA VAL A 365 -9.72 -7.18 -2.45
C VAL A 365 -9.49 -6.17 -1.32
N ASP A 366 -10.54 -5.94 -0.56
CA ASP A 366 -10.54 -5.15 0.67
C ASP A 366 -9.69 -5.84 1.76
N ASP A 367 -8.97 -5.02 2.53
CA ASP A 367 -8.15 -5.44 3.66
C ASP A 367 -8.87 -5.33 5.02
N HIS A 368 -10.06 -4.70 5.09
CA HIS A 368 -10.90 -4.68 6.30
C HIS A 368 -11.92 -5.82 6.36
N GLU A 369 -12.67 -6.04 5.27
CA GLU A 369 -13.58 -7.18 5.14
C GLU A 369 -12.81 -8.44 4.70
N SER A 370 -13.39 -9.63 4.87
CA SER A 370 -12.75 -10.94 4.62
C SER A 370 -12.46 -11.22 3.13
N GLY A 371 -11.78 -10.32 2.43
CA GLY A 371 -11.40 -10.41 1.02
C GLY A 371 -12.52 -10.01 0.06
N ALA A 372 -13.37 -9.04 0.41
CA ALA A 372 -14.42 -8.56 -0.48
C ALA A 372 -13.80 -7.88 -1.72
N ALA A 373 -14.27 -8.25 -2.92
CA ALA A 373 -13.81 -7.65 -4.18
C ALA A 373 -14.83 -6.62 -4.69
N ALA A 374 -14.42 -5.37 -4.88
CA ALA A 374 -15.31 -4.30 -5.37
C ALA A 374 -15.49 -4.34 -6.89
N LEU A 375 -14.41 -4.59 -7.64
CA LEU A 375 -14.47 -4.67 -9.09
C LEU A 375 -15.03 -6.02 -9.54
N ASN A 376 -15.82 -6.00 -10.63
CA ASN A 376 -16.18 -7.21 -11.34
C ASN A 376 -14.90 -7.95 -11.77
N GLU A 377 -14.87 -9.27 -11.57
CA GLU A 377 -13.71 -10.12 -11.82
C GLU A 377 -13.12 -9.96 -13.21
N ARG A 378 -13.96 -9.80 -14.24
CA ARG A 378 -13.53 -9.58 -15.62
C ARG A 378 -12.69 -8.31 -15.74
N HIS A 379 -13.18 -7.21 -15.18
CA HIS A 379 -12.51 -5.92 -15.26
C HIS A 379 -11.28 -5.87 -14.35
N ASN A 380 -11.34 -6.50 -13.18
CA ASN A 380 -10.17 -6.68 -12.33
C ASN A 380 -9.06 -7.44 -13.07
N THR A 381 -9.38 -8.56 -13.70
CA THR A 381 -8.43 -9.35 -14.49
C THR A 381 -7.87 -8.56 -15.68
N LYS A 382 -8.74 -7.86 -16.41
CA LYS A 382 -8.33 -7.02 -17.54
C LYS A 382 -7.39 -5.88 -17.11
N TYR A 383 -7.67 -5.26 -15.96
CA TYR A 383 -6.81 -4.23 -15.37
C TYR A 383 -5.40 -4.77 -15.14
N LEU A 384 -5.29 -5.90 -14.44
CA LEU A 384 -4.01 -6.52 -14.14
C LEU A 384 -3.23 -6.88 -15.41
N GLN A 385 -3.91 -7.42 -16.43
CA GLN A 385 -3.28 -7.72 -17.73
C GLN A 385 -2.73 -6.47 -18.42
N VAL A 386 -3.50 -5.38 -18.47
CA VAL A 386 -3.07 -4.13 -19.09
C VAL A 386 -1.89 -3.51 -18.34
N VAL A 387 -1.96 -3.47 -17.01
CA VAL A 387 -0.85 -2.94 -16.20
C VAL A 387 0.42 -3.76 -16.36
N ARG A 388 0.32 -5.10 -16.37
CA ARG A 388 1.48 -5.97 -16.66
C ARG A 388 2.11 -5.63 -18.00
N LEU A 389 1.27 -5.52 -19.03
CA LEU A 389 1.71 -5.23 -20.39
C LEU A 389 2.42 -3.88 -20.51
N TYR A 390 2.06 -2.88 -19.71
CA TYR A 390 2.59 -1.50 -19.74
C TYR A 390 3.42 -1.11 -18.50
N SER A 391 3.90 -2.09 -17.74
CA SER A 391 4.58 -1.88 -16.45
C SER A 391 5.89 -1.08 -16.54
N ASP A 392 6.58 -1.11 -17.69
CA ASP A 392 7.79 -0.33 -18.00
C ASP A 392 7.61 1.19 -17.96
N ILE A 393 6.41 1.69 -18.30
CA ILE A 393 6.11 3.12 -18.35
C ILE A 393 5.28 3.62 -17.16
N ILE A 394 4.64 2.72 -16.40
CA ILE A 394 3.81 3.10 -15.25
C ILE A 394 4.72 3.43 -14.05
N ARG A 395 4.65 4.67 -13.56
CA ARG A 395 5.48 5.18 -12.44
C ARG A 395 4.74 5.35 -11.13
N GLY A 396 3.44 5.10 -11.11
CA GLY A 396 2.62 5.13 -9.92
C GLY A 396 1.15 4.92 -10.24
N GLN A 397 0.42 4.34 -9.30
CA GLN A 397 -1.01 4.15 -9.39
C GLN A 397 -1.65 4.59 -8.07
N PHE A 398 -2.66 5.45 -8.12
CA PHE A 398 -3.19 6.17 -6.96
C PHE A 398 -4.70 5.99 -6.86
N PHE A 399 -5.14 5.44 -5.72
CA PHE A 399 -6.55 5.12 -5.45
C PHE A 399 -6.96 5.51 -4.02
N GLY A 400 -8.26 5.36 -3.71
CA GLY A 400 -8.82 5.54 -2.38
C GLY A 400 -9.79 4.40 -2.05
N HIS A 401 -11.06 4.75 -1.79
CA HIS A 401 -12.22 3.86 -1.61
C HIS A 401 -12.26 3.05 -0.31
N TRP A 402 -11.16 2.40 0.08
CA TRP A 402 -11.15 1.55 1.28
C TRP A 402 -10.88 2.31 2.58
N HIS A 403 -10.53 3.60 2.47
CA HIS A 403 -10.24 4.50 3.59
C HIS A 403 -8.99 4.13 4.41
N SER A 404 -8.32 3.02 4.08
CA SER A 404 -7.07 2.55 4.70
C SER A 404 -5.82 3.12 4.02
N ASP A 405 -4.75 3.27 4.80
CA ASP A 405 -3.40 3.42 4.26
C ASP A 405 -2.85 2.05 3.85
N THR A 406 -2.76 1.79 2.56
CA THR A 406 -2.29 0.49 2.08
C THR A 406 -1.69 0.57 0.67
N PHE A 407 -1.05 -0.51 0.25
CA PHE A 407 -0.48 -0.66 -1.07
C PHE A 407 -0.85 -2.02 -1.67
N ARG A 408 -0.59 -2.18 -2.97
CA ARG A 408 -0.72 -3.45 -3.68
C ARG A 408 0.49 -3.67 -4.59
N VAL A 409 0.90 -4.93 -4.76
CA VAL A 409 1.96 -5.33 -5.68
C VAL A 409 1.36 -6.13 -6.84
N ILE A 410 1.70 -5.74 -8.07
CA ILE A 410 1.30 -6.44 -9.28
C ILE A 410 2.50 -7.21 -9.81
N TYR A 411 2.28 -8.50 -10.08
CA TYR A 411 3.30 -9.43 -10.56
C TYR A 411 3.14 -9.70 -12.06
N SER A 412 4.25 -10.02 -12.74
CA SER A 412 4.25 -10.58 -14.09
C SER A 412 3.64 -11.99 -14.10
N ASP A 413 3.41 -12.53 -15.29
CA ASP A 413 2.95 -13.92 -15.44
C ASP A 413 4.03 -14.94 -15.02
N THR A 414 5.28 -14.51 -14.85
CA THR A 414 6.40 -15.30 -14.30
C THR A 414 6.59 -15.12 -12.79
N GLY A 415 5.74 -14.33 -12.12
CA GLY A 415 5.77 -14.12 -10.67
C GLY A 415 6.74 -13.04 -10.18
N LEU A 416 7.28 -12.19 -11.07
CA LEU A 416 8.16 -11.07 -10.66
C LEU A 416 7.32 -9.83 -10.32
N PRO A 417 7.61 -9.09 -9.24
CA PRO A 417 6.98 -7.78 -8.99
C PRO A 417 7.30 -6.80 -10.14
N VAL A 418 6.27 -6.26 -10.80
CA VAL A 418 6.44 -5.36 -11.97
C VAL A 418 5.76 -4.01 -11.81
N SER A 419 4.76 -3.88 -10.95
CA SER A 419 4.11 -2.59 -10.68
C SER A 419 3.51 -2.55 -9.28
N TRP A 420 3.11 -1.38 -8.84
CA TRP A 420 2.57 -1.14 -7.51
C TRP A 420 1.41 -0.13 -7.53
N ILE A 421 0.58 -0.21 -6.50
CA ILE A 421 -0.55 0.69 -6.25
C ILE A 421 -0.41 1.27 -4.84
N MET A 422 -0.65 2.57 -4.70
CA MET A 422 -0.79 3.23 -3.39
C MET A 422 -2.24 3.66 -3.20
N MET A 423 -2.83 3.24 -2.10
CA MET A 423 -4.14 3.68 -1.66
C MET A 423 -3.95 4.65 -0.50
N ALA A 424 -4.57 5.83 -0.61
CA ALA A 424 -4.53 6.83 0.45
C ALA A 424 -5.69 6.61 1.42
N PRO A 425 -5.49 6.86 2.73
CA PRO A 425 -6.58 6.85 3.68
C PRO A 425 -7.53 8.03 3.45
N SER A 426 -8.74 7.92 3.96
CA SER A 426 -9.78 8.93 3.80
C SER A 426 -9.60 10.16 4.68
N VAL A 427 -10.23 11.27 4.29
CA VAL A 427 -10.44 12.40 5.20
C VAL A 427 -11.58 12.09 6.17
N THR A 428 -12.63 11.39 5.73
CA THR A 428 -13.68 10.96 6.66
C THR A 428 -13.15 9.96 7.68
N PRO A 429 -13.51 10.08 8.97
CA PRO A 429 -13.12 9.10 9.97
C PRO A 429 -14.01 7.84 9.97
N SER A 430 -15.11 7.87 9.23
CA SER A 430 -16.07 6.76 9.13
C SER A 430 -15.76 5.88 7.92
N THR A 431 -15.66 4.57 8.15
CA THR A 431 -15.61 3.58 7.09
C THR A 431 -16.33 2.29 7.50
N VAL A 432 -16.69 1.49 6.51
CA VAL A 432 -17.23 0.14 6.72
C VAL A 432 -16.05 -0.78 7.03
N GLY A 433 -16.11 -1.57 8.10
CA GLY A 433 -15.05 -2.53 8.47
C GLY A 433 -14.11 -2.06 9.59
N GLY A 434 -14.02 -0.76 9.87
CA GLY A 434 -13.29 -0.23 11.03
C GLY A 434 -12.76 1.18 10.79
N PRO A 435 -13.01 2.17 11.67
CA PRO A 435 -12.71 3.58 11.40
C PRO A 435 -11.21 3.87 11.27
N ASN A 436 -10.89 5.03 10.70
CA ASN A 436 -9.54 5.57 10.63
C ASN A 436 -9.50 7.00 11.20
N ASN A 437 -8.33 7.50 11.60
CA ASN A 437 -8.19 8.94 11.74
C ASN A 437 -8.22 9.62 10.35
N PRO A 438 -8.70 10.87 10.26
CA PRO A 438 -8.60 11.66 9.03
C PRO A 438 -7.15 11.75 8.55
N GLY A 439 -6.90 11.43 7.28
CA GLY A 439 -5.57 11.39 6.67
C GLY A 439 -5.41 12.33 5.47
N LEU A 440 -4.17 12.76 5.21
CA LEU A 440 -3.75 13.51 4.02
C LEU A 440 -2.36 13.05 3.59
N ARG A 441 -2.13 12.83 2.29
CA ARG A 441 -0.83 12.34 1.80
C ARG A 441 -0.13 13.36 0.90
N LEU A 442 1.15 13.62 1.16
CA LEU A 442 2.00 14.47 0.32
C LEU A 442 3.07 13.61 -0.35
N TYR A 443 3.04 13.50 -1.66
CA TYR A 443 4.07 12.81 -2.43
C TYR A 443 5.22 13.76 -2.76
N LYS A 444 6.44 13.21 -2.75
CA LYS A 444 7.67 13.80 -3.28
C LYS A 444 8.03 13.07 -4.57
N PHE A 445 8.27 13.81 -5.64
CA PHE A 445 8.54 13.21 -6.95
C PHE A 445 9.52 14.03 -7.79
N GLU A 446 10.11 13.39 -8.79
CA GLU A 446 10.94 14.06 -9.79
C GLU A 446 10.06 14.59 -10.93
N THR A 447 9.97 15.91 -11.07
CA THR A 447 8.99 16.57 -11.93
C THR A 447 9.19 16.39 -13.42
N ASN A 448 10.32 15.85 -13.89
CA ASN A 448 10.58 15.67 -15.31
C ASN A 448 10.13 14.29 -15.79
N THR A 449 10.42 13.26 -15.00
CA THR A 449 10.10 11.85 -15.31
C THR A 449 8.85 11.34 -14.61
N GLY A 450 8.32 12.05 -13.61
CA GLY A 450 7.24 11.52 -12.79
C GLY A 450 7.70 10.39 -11.86
N GLN A 451 9.00 10.20 -11.61
CA GLN A 451 9.42 9.16 -10.66
C GLN A 451 9.02 9.57 -9.24
N ILE A 452 8.22 8.73 -8.57
CA ILE A 452 7.89 8.91 -7.15
C ILE A 452 9.12 8.56 -6.32
N LEU A 453 9.44 9.43 -5.36
CA LEU A 453 10.64 9.34 -4.53
C LEU A 453 10.30 8.98 -3.09
N ASP A 454 9.22 9.54 -2.53
CA ASP A 454 8.75 9.25 -1.17
C ASP A 454 7.30 9.77 -1.01
N TYR A 455 6.65 9.47 0.11
CA TYR A 455 5.51 10.25 0.58
C TYR A 455 5.56 10.49 2.09
N THR A 456 4.97 11.61 2.51
CA THR A 456 4.70 11.93 3.90
C THR A 456 3.20 11.81 4.16
N GLN A 457 2.83 10.94 5.09
CA GLN A 457 1.46 10.79 5.57
C GLN A 457 1.25 11.78 6.72
N TYR A 458 0.17 12.55 6.64
CA TYR A 458 -0.32 13.41 7.71
C TYR A 458 -1.63 12.85 8.22
N TYR A 459 -1.90 13.11 9.49
CA TYR A 459 -3.16 12.73 10.10
C TYR A 459 -3.63 13.74 11.14
N LEU A 460 -4.90 13.62 11.50
CA LEU A 460 -5.50 14.32 12.62
C LEU A 460 -5.88 13.31 13.71
N ASN A 461 -5.27 13.43 14.89
CA ASN A 461 -5.75 12.71 16.06
C ASN A 461 -7.15 13.23 16.46
N LEU A 462 -8.20 12.52 16.05
CA LEU A 462 -9.58 13.00 16.14
C LEU A 462 -10.05 13.20 17.60
N PRO A 463 -9.83 12.26 18.55
CA PRO A 463 -10.16 12.47 19.96
C PRO A 463 -9.45 13.68 20.58
N GLU A 464 -8.16 13.84 20.31
CA GLU A 464 -7.39 14.98 20.82
C GLU A 464 -7.94 16.29 20.26
N ALA A 465 -8.13 16.37 18.93
CA ALA A 465 -8.66 17.54 18.27
C ALA A 465 -10.03 17.96 18.81
N ASN A 466 -10.89 16.99 19.08
CA ASN A 466 -12.21 17.21 19.68
C ASN A 466 -12.12 17.66 21.15
N SER A 467 -11.21 17.08 21.93
CA SER A 467 -10.99 17.47 23.33
C SER A 467 -10.49 18.91 23.47
N ILE A 468 -9.52 19.31 22.62
CA ILE A 468 -8.92 20.65 22.69
C ILE A 468 -9.69 21.70 21.87
N GLY A 469 -10.64 21.28 21.02
CA GLY A 469 -11.42 22.16 20.14
C GLY A 469 -10.63 22.76 18.96
N LYS A 470 -9.44 22.24 18.68
CA LYS A 470 -8.50 22.67 17.63
C LYS A 470 -7.99 21.48 16.82
N ALA A 471 -8.10 21.55 15.50
CA ALA A 471 -7.53 20.53 14.61
C ALA A 471 -6.02 20.75 14.44
N ASN A 472 -5.22 19.82 14.98
CA ASN A 472 -3.76 19.83 14.85
C ASN A 472 -3.31 18.70 13.91
N TRP A 473 -3.17 19.03 12.63
CA TRP A 473 -2.64 18.09 11.63
C TRP A 473 -1.13 17.95 11.78
N ILE A 474 -0.67 16.72 12.02
CA ILE A 474 0.74 16.39 12.25
C ILE A 474 1.20 15.31 11.27
N VAL A 475 2.52 15.19 11.10
CA VAL A 475 3.11 14.08 10.34
C VAL A 475 2.86 12.80 11.12
N GLU A 476 2.31 11.80 10.44
CA GLU A 476 2.25 10.44 10.94
C GLU A 476 3.59 9.74 10.69
N TYR A 477 4.00 9.67 9.42
CA TYR A 477 5.26 9.07 9.01
C TYR A 477 5.68 9.47 7.59
N SER A 478 6.94 9.16 7.23
CA SER A 478 7.45 9.20 5.85
C SER A 478 7.74 7.76 5.42
N LEU A 479 7.28 7.32 4.25
CA LEU A 479 7.28 5.89 3.87
C LEU A 479 8.67 5.26 3.96
N LEU A 480 9.68 5.87 3.32
CA LEU A 480 11.02 5.29 3.24
C LEU A 480 11.66 5.14 4.62
N ASP A 481 11.60 6.19 5.44
CA ASP A 481 12.15 6.18 6.80
C ASP A 481 11.41 5.19 7.71
N TYR A 482 10.08 5.18 7.67
CA TYR A 482 9.24 4.40 8.57
C TYR A 482 9.35 2.89 8.36
N TYR A 483 9.51 2.46 7.11
CA TYR A 483 9.65 1.04 6.75
C TYR A 483 11.09 0.62 6.45
N GLU A 484 12.06 1.54 6.59
CA GLU A 484 13.48 1.30 6.32
C GLU A 484 13.70 0.84 4.87
N LEU A 485 13.11 1.57 3.92
CA LEU A 485 13.22 1.32 2.48
C LEU A 485 14.15 2.33 1.81
N ASP A 486 14.93 1.88 0.84
CA ASP A 486 15.81 2.77 0.06
C ASP A 486 15.06 3.52 -1.05
N GLU A 487 14.01 2.89 -1.62
CA GLU A 487 13.21 3.44 -2.71
C GLU A 487 11.83 2.80 -2.81
N ILE A 488 10.94 3.41 -3.61
CA ILE A 488 9.60 2.90 -3.90
C ILE A 488 9.61 2.15 -5.23
N THR A 489 9.75 0.82 -5.17
CA THR A 489 9.64 -0.08 -6.33
C THR A 489 8.71 -1.25 -6.02
N ALA A 490 8.28 -1.97 -7.05
CA ALA A 490 7.47 -3.17 -6.85
C ALA A 490 8.23 -4.24 -6.05
N ILE A 491 9.56 -4.28 -6.18
CA ILE A 491 10.43 -5.22 -5.46
C ILE A 491 10.51 -4.84 -3.98
N THR A 492 10.84 -3.57 -3.66
CA THR A 492 10.96 -3.15 -2.25
C THR A 492 9.63 -3.24 -1.50
N LEU A 493 8.51 -3.01 -2.18
CA LEU A 493 7.18 -3.19 -1.59
C LEU A 493 6.80 -4.67 -1.43
N HIS A 494 7.24 -5.56 -2.32
CA HIS A 494 7.11 -7.00 -2.11
C HIS A 494 7.93 -7.47 -0.91
N ASP A 495 9.18 -7.03 -0.80
CA ASP A 495 10.05 -7.36 0.33
C ASP A 495 9.46 -6.84 1.66
N LEU A 496 8.86 -5.65 1.66
CA LEU A 496 8.10 -5.15 2.81
C LEU A 496 6.92 -6.07 3.16
N ALA A 497 6.15 -6.53 2.17
CA ALA A 497 5.03 -7.44 2.41
C ALA A 497 5.51 -8.78 2.99
N ASP A 498 6.61 -9.33 2.49
CA ASP A 498 7.20 -10.59 2.99
C ASP A 498 7.56 -10.49 4.48
N ARG A 499 8.06 -9.32 4.92
CA ARG A 499 8.34 -9.03 6.33
C ARG A 499 7.10 -9.10 7.23
N PHE A 500 5.89 -8.99 6.70
CA PHE A 500 4.67 -9.07 7.53
C PHE A 500 4.50 -10.44 8.19
N THR A 501 4.98 -11.48 7.53
CA THR A 501 4.82 -12.88 7.98
C THR A 501 6.00 -13.38 8.80
N GLN A 502 7.03 -12.55 9.01
CA GLN A 502 8.24 -12.90 9.75
C GLN A 502 8.05 -12.63 11.25
N SER A 503 8.24 -13.65 12.08
CA SER A 503 7.99 -13.56 13.53
C SER A 503 8.97 -12.66 14.30
N ASN A 504 10.11 -12.34 13.71
CA ASN A 504 11.17 -11.49 14.28
C ASN A 504 11.19 -10.07 13.69
N ASP A 505 10.20 -9.70 12.89
CA ASP A 505 10.07 -8.37 12.29
C ASP A 505 8.81 -7.66 12.79
N TYR A 506 8.93 -6.35 13.05
CA TYR A 506 7.82 -5.50 13.49
C TYR A 506 7.15 -4.75 12.33
N ALA A 507 7.51 -5.05 11.07
CA ALA A 507 6.96 -4.43 9.88
C ALA A 507 5.42 -4.48 9.84
N PHE A 508 4.82 -5.63 10.15
CA PHE A 508 3.35 -5.73 10.18
C PHE A 508 2.72 -4.87 11.27
N VAL A 509 3.35 -4.78 12.45
CA VAL A 509 2.85 -3.91 13.54
C VAL A 509 2.87 -2.45 13.10
N ARG A 510 3.96 -2.01 12.46
CA ARG A 510 4.08 -0.66 11.90
C ARG A 510 3.06 -0.42 10.78
N TYR A 511 2.89 -1.40 9.90
CA TYR A 511 1.95 -1.35 8.79
C TYR A 511 0.50 -1.26 9.26
N TYR A 512 0.09 -2.09 10.21
CA TYR A 512 -1.27 -2.11 10.72
C TYR A 512 -1.63 -0.81 11.46
N ALA A 513 -0.66 -0.21 12.18
CA ALA A 513 -0.83 1.11 12.77
C ALA A 513 -1.05 2.19 11.69
N ALA A 514 -0.24 2.20 10.63
CA ALA A 514 -0.42 3.14 9.51
C ALA A 514 -1.74 2.89 8.75
N ASN A 515 -2.11 1.63 8.53
CA ASN A 515 -3.32 1.22 7.81
C ASN A 515 -4.61 1.82 8.40
N THR A 516 -4.65 1.92 9.72
CA THR A 516 -5.75 2.53 10.48
C THR A 516 -5.53 4.03 10.79
N VAL A 517 -4.45 4.60 10.25
CA VAL A 517 -4.03 6.00 10.45
C VAL A 517 -3.81 6.31 11.93
N SER A 518 -3.03 5.45 12.61
CA SER A 518 -2.69 5.57 14.03
C SER A 518 -3.93 5.68 14.92
N LEU A 519 -4.93 4.83 14.66
CA LEU A 519 -6.17 4.81 15.44
C LEU A 519 -5.84 4.49 16.91
N PRO A 520 -6.41 5.23 17.89
CA PRO A 520 -6.12 4.97 19.30
C PRO A 520 -6.61 3.59 19.75
N ARG A 521 -5.81 2.88 20.55
CA ARG A 521 -6.12 1.52 21.08
C ARG A 521 -7.45 1.43 21.82
N GLU A 522 -7.93 2.53 22.39
CA GLU A 522 -9.20 2.61 23.12
C GLU A 522 -10.42 2.65 22.19
N VAL A 523 -10.21 3.11 20.95
CA VAL A 523 -11.18 3.08 19.83
C VAL A 523 -11.08 1.75 19.09
N GLU A 524 -9.91 1.11 19.15
CA GLU A 524 -9.60 -0.24 18.69
C GLU A 524 -10.29 -1.32 19.55
N GLN A 525 -11.61 -1.24 19.69
CA GLN A 525 -12.39 -2.47 19.84
C GLN A 525 -12.12 -3.29 18.58
N ILE A 526 -11.29 -4.33 18.67
CA ILE A 526 -10.81 -5.21 17.58
C ILE A 526 -11.64 -5.06 16.28
N TRP A 527 -11.24 -4.11 15.43
CA TRP A 527 -11.79 -3.94 14.08
C TRP A 527 -10.83 -4.62 13.09
N GLY A 528 -11.33 -5.10 11.96
CA GLY A 528 -10.55 -5.91 11.02
C GLY A 528 -10.25 -7.34 11.51
N CYS A 529 -9.04 -7.84 11.25
CA CYS A 529 -8.70 -9.27 11.31
C CYS A 529 -8.12 -9.79 12.65
N GLY A 530 -8.23 -9.04 13.75
CA GLY A 530 -7.76 -9.48 15.07
C GLY A 530 -6.47 -8.81 15.57
N GLY A 531 -6.05 -7.71 14.95
CA GLY A 531 -4.99 -6.82 15.43
C GLY A 531 -3.57 -7.17 14.96
N PRO A 532 -2.58 -6.31 15.29
CA PRO A 532 -1.22 -6.34 14.71
C PRO A 532 -0.35 -7.51 15.19
N LEU A 533 -0.76 -8.22 16.25
CA LEU A 533 -0.04 -9.38 16.79
C LEU A 533 -0.68 -10.72 16.38
N ASN A 534 -1.73 -10.67 15.56
CA ASN A 534 -2.42 -11.86 15.10
C ASN A 534 -1.83 -12.35 13.77
N GLY A 535 -1.26 -13.57 13.77
CA GLY A 535 -0.65 -14.16 12.58
C GLY A 535 -1.64 -14.41 11.42
N VAL A 536 -2.92 -14.65 11.71
CA VAL A 536 -3.98 -14.73 10.69
C VAL A 536 -4.21 -13.37 10.07
N CYS A 537 -4.16 -12.31 10.87
CA CYS A 537 -4.31 -10.94 10.40
C CYS A 537 -3.11 -10.50 9.54
N ALA A 538 -1.90 -10.84 9.97
CA ALA A 538 -0.69 -10.62 9.18
C ALA A 538 -0.77 -11.31 7.82
N LEU A 539 -1.22 -12.57 7.79
CA LEU A 539 -1.43 -13.31 6.55
C LEU A 539 -2.53 -12.72 5.68
N HIS A 540 -3.67 -12.32 6.28
CA HIS A 540 -4.75 -11.65 5.57
C HIS A 540 -4.21 -10.45 4.80
N HIS A 541 -3.52 -9.54 5.49
CA HIS A 541 -2.93 -8.37 4.85
C HIS A 541 -1.86 -8.75 3.83
N TYR A 542 -0.95 -9.69 4.12
CA TYR A 542 0.01 -10.19 3.14
C TYR A 542 -0.68 -10.68 1.85
N CYS A 543 -1.75 -11.47 1.97
CA CYS A 543 -2.50 -11.95 0.82
C CYS A 543 -3.21 -10.80 0.10
N THR A 544 -3.82 -9.84 0.80
CA THR A 544 -4.47 -8.69 0.13
C THR A 544 -3.47 -7.82 -0.64
N VAL A 545 -2.26 -7.59 -0.10
CA VAL A 545 -1.26 -6.74 -0.77
C VAL A 545 -0.56 -7.46 -1.93
N THR A 546 -0.48 -8.79 -1.90
CA THR A 546 0.24 -9.60 -2.91
C THR A 546 -0.66 -10.35 -3.90
N ARG A 547 -1.97 -10.46 -3.65
CA ARG A 547 -2.91 -11.25 -4.46
C ARG A 547 -4.15 -10.44 -4.82
N LEU A 548 -4.10 -9.79 -5.98
CA LEU A 548 -5.16 -8.91 -6.47
C LEU A 548 -6.23 -9.64 -7.30
N ASN A 549 -6.07 -10.94 -7.55
CA ASN A 549 -7.16 -11.76 -8.08
C ASN A 549 -7.87 -12.45 -6.90
N PRO A 550 -9.22 -12.42 -6.80
CA PRO A 550 -9.95 -13.00 -5.67
C PRO A 550 -9.69 -14.50 -5.43
N GLU A 551 -9.48 -15.29 -6.48
CA GLU A 551 -9.12 -16.71 -6.37
C GLU A 551 -7.72 -16.87 -5.79
N SER A 552 -6.73 -16.17 -6.35
CA SER A 552 -5.35 -16.21 -5.83
C SER A 552 -5.24 -15.72 -4.37
N TYR A 553 -6.10 -14.78 -3.97
CA TYR A 553 -6.22 -14.34 -2.58
C TYR A 553 -6.77 -15.47 -1.69
N ARG A 554 -7.85 -16.13 -2.11
CA ARG A 554 -8.44 -17.26 -1.36
C ARG A 554 -7.45 -18.41 -1.22
N GLU A 555 -6.69 -18.74 -2.26
CA GLU A 555 -5.62 -19.74 -2.20
C GLU A 555 -4.52 -19.35 -1.22
N CYS A 556 -4.05 -18.10 -1.29
CA CYS A 556 -3.05 -17.58 -0.35
C CYS A 556 -3.54 -17.66 1.09
N TYR A 557 -4.75 -17.19 1.37
CA TYR A 557 -5.30 -17.14 2.72
C TYR A 557 -5.61 -18.54 3.28
N SER A 558 -6.07 -19.46 2.42
CA SER A 558 -6.36 -20.85 2.83
C SER A 558 -5.12 -21.70 3.09
N SER A 559 -3.95 -21.33 2.55
CA SER A 559 -2.67 -22.04 2.79
C SER A 559 -2.33 -22.19 4.28
N TYR A 560 -2.78 -21.25 5.13
CA TYR A 560 -2.58 -21.29 6.58
C TYR A 560 -3.48 -22.27 7.32
N ALA A 561 -4.69 -22.53 6.82
CA ALA A 561 -5.55 -23.58 7.37
C ALA A 561 -4.87 -24.96 7.23
N TYR A 562 -4.15 -25.21 6.13
CA TYR A 562 -3.37 -26.41 5.92
C TYR A 562 -2.13 -26.50 6.82
N ALA A 563 -1.44 -25.38 7.05
CA ALA A 563 -0.29 -25.32 7.97
C ALA A 563 -0.69 -25.60 9.43
N LEU A 564 -1.83 -25.07 9.90
CA LEU A 564 -2.35 -25.35 11.24
C LEU A 564 -2.88 -26.79 11.39
N ALA A 565 -3.58 -27.31 10.38
CA ALA A 565 -4.09 -28.68 10.40
C ALA A 565 -2.97 -29.72 10.41
N SER A 566 -1.86 -29.46 9.71
CA SER A 566 -0.68 -30.35 9.70
C SER A 566 0.15 -30.28 10.99
N ALA A 567 0.25 -29.10 11.62
CA ALA A 567 0.96 -28.92 12.89
C ALA A 567 0.29 -29.65 14.07
N GLY A 568 -1.05 -29.78 14.06
CA GLY A 568 -1.81 -30.46 15.13
C GLY A 568 -1.68 -31.98 15.16
N HIS A 569 -1.37 -32.64 14.03
CA HIS A 569 -1.32 -34.10 13.94
C HIS A 569 0.07 -34.70 14.20
N SER A 570 1.15 -33.94 13.97
CA SER A 570 2.52 -34.46 14.08
C SER A 570 3.00 -34.58 15.53
N THR A 571 2.70 -33.58 16.37
CA THR A 571 3.16 -33.54 17.78
C THR A 571 2.47 -34.60 18.63
N VAL A 572 1.15 -34.77 18.49
CA VAL A 572 0.37 -35.79 19.23
C VAL A 572 0.84 -37.21 18.88
N ARG A 573 1.12 -37.49 17.59
CA ARG A 573 1.64 -38.80 17.17
C ARG A 573 3.04 -39.08 17.71
N LEU A 574 3.91 -38.06 17.78
CA LEU A 574 5.26 -38.21 18.33
C LEU A 574 5.24 -38.53 19.83
N TYR A 575 4.40 -37.83 20.61
CA TYR A 575 4.23 -38.10 22.05
C TYR A 575 3.60 -39.48 22.31
N PHE A 576 2.60 -39.87 21.51
CA PHE A 576 1.98 -41.18 21.63
C PHE A 576 2.96 -42.31 21.27
N ALA A 577 3.77 -42.12 20.22
CA ALA A 577 4.80 -43.08 19.83
C ALA A 577 5.90 -43.19 20.89
N LEU A 578 6.34 -42.08 21.48
CA LEU A 578 7.33 -42.10 22.57
C LEU A 578 6.77 -42.81 23.81
N HIS A 579 5.51 -42.56 24.18
CA HIS A 579 4.88 -43.25 25.30
C HIS A 579 4.70 -44.75 25.04
N LEU A 580 4.32 -45.15 23.83
CA LEU A 580 4.23 -46.57 23.47
C LEU A 580 5.60 -47.26 23.54
N LEU A 581 6.65 -46.59 23.08
CA LEU A 581 8.02 -47.12 23.12
C LEU A 581 8.49 -47.31 24.58
N VAL A 582 8.21 -46.34 25.45
CA VAL A 582 8.55 -46.43 26.88
C VAL A 582 7.77 -47.56 27.56
N LEU A 583 6.49 -47.73 27.24
CA LEU A 583 5.67 -48.82 27.78
C LEU A 583 6.15 -50.21 27.32
N LEU A 584 6.57 -50.34 26.06
CA LEU A 584 7.12 -51.58 25.53
C LEU A 584 8.46 -51.95 26.20
N ILE A 585 9.36 -50.96 26.36
CA ILE A 585 10.63 -51.17 27.07
C ILE A 585 10.39 -51.57 28.53
N CYS A 586 9.43 -50.93 29.22
CA CYS A 586 9.06 -51.29 30.58
C CYS A 586 8.46 -52.71 30.68
N ALA A 587 7.65 -53.13 29.70
CA ALA A 587 7.08 -54.47 29.67
C ALA A 587 8.16 -55.55 29.43
N GLU A 588 9.15 -55.27 28.60
CA GLU A 588 10.26 -56.17 28.31
C GLU A 588 11.18 -56.35 29.54
N VAL A 589 11.47 -55.26 30.26
CA VAL A 589 12.25 -55.28 31.52
C VAL A 589 11.51 -56.02 32.65
N LEU A 590 10.18 -56.02 32.65
CA LEU A 590 9.37 -56.76 33.62
C LEU A 590 9.22 -58.25 33.28
N ASN A 591 9.45 -58.66 32.03
CA ASN A 591 9.38 -60.06 31.60
C ASN A 591 10.71 -60.83 31.80
N ASP A 592 11.82 -60.10 31.94
CA ASP A 592 13.17 -60.63 32.24
C ASP A 592 13.47 -60.73 33.76
N ARG A 593 12.47 -60.55 34.62
CA ARG A 593 12.51 -60.81 36.06
C ARG A 593 11.50 -61.89 36.43
#